data_AF-A0A1H0JTM0-F1
#
_entry.id   AF-A0A1H0JTM0-F1
#
_cell.length_a   1.000
_cell.length_b   1.000
_cell.length_c   1.000
_cell.angle_alpha   90.00
_cell.angle_beta   90.00
_cell.angle_gamma   90.00
#
_symmetry.space_group_name_H-M   'P 1'
#
loop_
_entity.id
_entity.type
_entity.pdbx_description
1 polymer ?
#
loop_
_entity_poly.entity_id
_entity_poly.type
_entity_poly.pdbx_seq_one_letter_code
_entity_poly.pdbx_strand_id
1 'polypeptide(L)'
;MNLDLQTIKNTAMWALIGIAVIGIVLAIIIKKIVGKIIILVLAALIVFFGWQQRSKVVDFGNHLQTSACKSHPTFFGIDVTYPGCPTN
;
A
#
# COMPACT_ATOMS: atom_id res chain seq x y z
N MET A 1 19.96 51.64 -23.97
CA MET A 1 20.13 50.95 -22.66
C MET A 1 21.16 49.85 -22.87
N ASN A 2 22.42 50.09 -22.50
CA ASN A 2 23.46 49.06 -22.50
C ASN A 2 23.26 48.22 -21.23
N LEU A 3 22.51 47.13 -21.33
CA LEU A 3 22.45 46.16 -20.24
C LEU A 3 23.82 45.50 -20.15
N ASP A 4 24.55 45.86 -19.11
CA ASP A 4 25.90 45.36 -18.86
C ASP A 4 25.91 43.83 -18.86
N LEU A 5 26.81 43.24 -19.64
CA LEU A 5 26.89 41.80 -19.86
C LEU A 5 27.10 41.04 -18.54
N GLN A 6 27.71 41.69 -17.54
CA GLN A 6 27.88 41.16 -16.18
C GLN A 6 26.54 41.03 -15.46
N THR A 7 25.64 42.00 -15.62
CA THR A 7 24.31 42.02 -15.01
C THR A 7 23.45 40.87 -15.56
N ILE A 8 23.52 40.62 -16.87
CA ILE A 8 22.81 39.51 -17.51
C ILE A 8 23.33 38.17 -16.99
N LYS A 9 24.66 38.00 -16.91
CA LYS A 9 25.29 36.78 -16.37
C LYS A 9 24.90 36.51 -14.92
N ASN A 10 24.95 37.54 -14.07
CA ASN A 10 24.60 37.39 -12.66
C ASN A 10 23.12 37.01 -12.51
N THR A 11 22.22 37.68 -13.23
CA THR A 11 20.77 37.40 -13.17
C THR A 11 20.44 35.98 -13.64
N ALA A 12 21.08 35.52 -14.73
CA ALA A 12 20.92 34.16 -15.24
C ALA A 12 21.40 33.10 -14.22
N MET A 13 22.49 33.37 -13.51
CA MET A 13 23.02 32.47 -12.49
C MET A 13 22.06 32.33 -11.29
N TRP A 14 21.51 33.44 -10.81
CA TRP A 14 20.50 33.42 -9.73
C TRP A 14 19.19 32.75 -10.15
N ALA A 15 18.76 32.93 -11.41
CA ALA A 15 17.58 32.27 -11.95
C ALA A 15 17.74 30.73 -11.98
N LEU A 16 18.90 30.22 -12.39
CA LEU A 16 19.19 28.78 -12.39
C LEU A 16 19.17 28.19 -10.98
N ILE A 17 19.77 28.88 -10.01
CA ILE A 17 19.75 28.47 -8.60
C ILE A 17 18.31 28.45 -8.09
N GLY A 18 17.50 29.46 -8.41
CA GLY A 18 16.09 29.52 -8.04
C GLY A 18 15.29 28.32 -8.57
N ILE A 19 15.46 27.95 -9.85
CA ILE A 19 14.79 26.80 -10.45
C ILE A 19 15.22 25.49 -9.80
N ALA A 20 16.52 25.34 -9.50
CA ALA A 20 17.03 24.16 -8.81
C ALA A 20 16.39 23.98 -7.42
N VAL A 21 16.26 25.06 -6.65
CA VAL A 21 15.61 25.03 -5.34
C VAL A 21 14.13 24.66 -5.46
N ILE A 22 13.41 25.25 -6.42
CA ILE A 22 11.99 24.93 -6.66
C ILE A 22 11.82 23.45 -7.03
N GLY A 23 12.69 22.90 -7.88
CA GLY A 23 12.67 21.49 -8.25
C GLY A 23 12.84 20.55 -7.05
N ILE A 24 13.75 20.88 -6.13
CA ILE A 24 13.97 20.11 -4.89
C ILE A 24 12.72 20.17 -3.99
N VAL A 25 12.14 21.36 -3.83
CA VAL A 25 10.93 21.54 -3.02
C VAL A 25 9.76 20.72 -3.58
N LEU A 26 9.53 20.76 -4.90
CA LEU A 26 8.52 19.93 -5.55
C LEU A 26 8.78 18.43 -5.34
N ALA A 27 10.03 17.97 -5.47
CA ALA A 27 10.38 16.58 -5.26
C ALA A 27 10.06 16.10 -3.82
N ILE A 28 10.29 16.94 -2.82
CA ILE A 28 9.96 16.65 -1.42
C ILE A 28 8.44 16.56 -1.23
N ILE A 29 7.68 17.47 -1.83
CA ILE A 29 6.21 17.47 -1.76
C ILE A 29 5.64 16.21 -2.39
N ILE A 30 6.14 15.82 -3.58
CA ILE A 30 5.72 14.59 -4.26
C ILE A 30 6.01 13.36 -3.40
N LYS A 31 7.20 13.25 -2.78
CA LYS A 31 7.52 12.13 -1.87
C LYS A 31 6.55 12.04 -0.69
N LYS A 32 6.14 13.18 -0.11
CA LYS A 32 5.16 13.20 0.99
C LYS A 32 3.76 12.78 0.55
N ILE A 33 3.37 13.09 -0.68
CA ILE A 33 2.09 12.68 -1.26
C ILE A 33 2.11 11.17 -1.52
N VAL A 34 3.13 10.66 -2.23
CA VAL A 34 3.26 9.25 -2.59
C VAL A 34 3.23 8.33 -1.36
N GLY A 35 3.89 8.71 -0.26
CA GLY A 35 3.83 7.95 0.99
C GLY A 35 2.40 7.79 1.55
N LYS A 36 1.58 8.86 1.49
CA LYS A 36 0.18 8.80 1.91
C LYS A 36 -0.67 7.92 0.99
N ILE A 37 -0.46 7.98 -0.33
CA ILE A 37 -1.18 7.12 -1.29
C ILE A 37 -0.84 5.65 -1.03
N ILE A 38 0.43 5.31 -0.85
CA ILE A 38 0.87 3.92 -0.60
C ILE A 38 0.20 3.36 0.65
N ILE A 39 0.16 4.14 1.74
CA ILE A 39 -0.51 3.73 2.99
C ILE A 39 -2.01 3.51 2.79
N LEU A 40 -2.67 4.40 2.04
CA LEU A 40 -4.10 4.29 1.73
C LEU A 40 -4.39 3.03 0.91
N VAL A 41 -3.57 2.74 -0.11
CA VAL A 41 -3.67 1.53 -0.93
C VAL A 41 -3.40 0.28 -0.09
N LEU A 42 -2.38 0.27 0.77
CA LEU A 42 -2.10 -0.83 1.69
C LEU A 42 -3.28 -1.12 2.63
N ALA A 43 -3.88 -0.07 3.21
CA ALA A 43 -5.06 -0.23 4.06
C ALA A 43 -6.24 -0.83 3.29
N ALA A 44 -6.49 -0.36 2.05
CA ALA A 44 -7.51 -0.92 1.18
C ALA A 44 -7.24 -2.40 0.84
N LEU A 45 -5.98 -2.77 0.56
CA LEU A 45 -5.58 -4.16 0.32
C LEU A 45 -5.80 -5.03 1.55
N ILE A 46 -5.44 -4.58 2.76
CA ILE A 46 -5.65 -5.35 4.00
C ILE A 46 -7.14 -5.62 4.22
N VAL A 47 -8.00 -4.61 4.04
CA VAL A 47 -9.45 -4.79 4.15
C VAL A 47 -9.96 -5.77 3.11
N PHE A 48 -9.50 -5.64 1.86
CA PHE A 48 -9.88 -6.53 0.76
C PHE A 48 -9.43 -7.99 0.99
N PHE A 49 -8.18 -8.20 1.39
CA PHE A 49 -7.65 -9.51 1.74
C PHE A 49 -8.36 -10.10 2.97
N GLY A 50 -8.67 -9.29 3.98
CA GLY A 50 -9.45 -9.72 5.14
C GLY A 50 -10.86 -10.17 4.76
N TRP A 51 -11.51 -9.47 3.83
CA TRP A 51 -12.80 -9.87 3.27
C TRP A 51 -12.71 -11.18 2.48
N GLN A 52 -11.66 -11.36 1.65
CA GLN A 52 -11.45 -12.62 0.95
C GLN A 52 -11.20 -13.79 1.90
N GLN A 53 -10.38 -13.58 2.94
CA GLN A 53 -10.12 -14.60 3.95
C GLN A 53 -11.40 -14.95 4.73
N ARG A 54 -12.21 -13.95 5.10
CA ARG A 54 -13.50 -14.16 5.75
C ARG A 54 -14.45 -14.96 4.86
N SER A 55 -14.60 -14.61 3.58
CA SER A 55 -15.46 -15.35 2.66
C SER A 55 -15.00 -16.79 2.47
N LYS A 56 -13.68 -17.04 2.38
CA LYS A 56 -13.16 -18.41 2.30
C LYS A 56 -13.47 -19.23 3.56
N VAL A 57 -13.39 -18.63 4.75
CA VAL A 57 -13.73 -19.33 6.01
C VAL A 57 -15.23 -19.58 6.14
N VAL A 58 -16.06 -18.63 5.72
CA VAL A 58 -17.52 -18.79 5.75
C VAL A 58 -17.99 -19.83 4.71
N ASP A 59 -17.35 -19.87 3.55
CA ASP A 59 -17.62 -20.85 2.48
C ASP A 59 -17.17 -22.27 2.89
N PHE A 60 -16.01 -22.38 3.54
CA PHE A 60 -15.55 -23.63 4.18
C PHE A 60 -16.49 -24.11 5.29
N GLY A 61 -17.12 -23.19 6.04
CA GLY A 61 -18.10 -23.53 7.08
C GLY A 61 -19.44 -24.02 6.53
N ASN A 62 -19.89 -23.50 5.39
CA ASN A 62 -21.20 -23.86 4.80
C ASN A 62 -21.15 -25.11 3.92
N HIS A 63 -20.03 -25.41 3.26
CA HIS A 63 -19.91 -26.57 2.36
C HIS A 63 -19.55 -27.89 3.06
N LEU A 64 -19.31 -27.89 4.38
CA LEU A 64 -18.71 -29.01 5.09
C LEU A 64 -19.52 -29.52 6.29
N GLN A 65 -20.85 -29.68 6.16
CA GLN A 65 -21.55 -30.57 7.09
C GLN A 65 -21.09 -32.04 6.98
N THR A 66 -20.40 -32.44 5.91
CA THR A 66 -19.99 -33.85 5.71
C THR A 66 -18.49 -34.07 5.48
N SER A 67 -17.68 -33.06 5.10
CA SER A 67 -16.24 -33.27 4.82
C SER A 67 -15.28 -32.48 5.72
N ALA A 68 -15.78 -31.75 6.74
CA ALA A 68 -14.96 -30.99 7.71
C ALA A 68 -14.06 -31.89 8.58
N CYS A 69 -14.36 -33.18 8.70
CA CYS A 69 -13.52 -34.10 9.45
C CYS A 69 -12.32 -34.68 8.68
N LYS A 70 -12.18 -34.35 7.38
CA LYS A 70 -11.04 -34.77 6.56
C LYS A 70 -10.12 -33.64 6.10
N SER A 71 -10.60 -32.41 6.14
CA SER A 71 -9.85 -31.26 5.63
C SER A 71 -9.46 -30.36 6.78
N HIS A 72 -8.17 -30.05 6.90
CA HIS A 72 -7.61 -29.08 7.83
C HIS A 72 -7.62 -27.70 7.18
N PRO A 73 -8.65 -26.84 7.40
CA PRO A 73 -8.60 -25.49 6.87
C PRO A 73 -7.66 -24.63 7.72
N THR A 74 -6.75 -23.94 7.05
CA THR A 74 -5.80 -23.03 7.69
C THR A 74 -6.35 -21.61 7.64
N PHE A 75 -6.59 -20.98 8.80
CA PHE A 75 -6.97 -19.58 8.91
C PHE A 75 -5.76 -18.79 9.40
N PHE A 76 -5.28 -17.82 8.61
CA PHE A 76 -4.06 -17.05 8.94
C PHE A 76 -2.81 -17.92 9.23
N GLY A 77 -2.65 -19.05 8.54
CA GLY A 77 -1.52 -19.96 8.79
C GLY A 77 -1.63 -20.78 10.08
N ILE A 78 -2.76 -20.67 10.79
CA ILE A 78 -3.08 -21.47 11.96
C ILE A 78 -4.11 -22.51 11.52
N ASP A 79 -3.77 -23.79 11.65
CA ASP A 79 -4.71 -24.87 11.41
C ASP A 79 -5.80 -24.82 12.49
N VAL A 80 -7.02 -24.50 12.06
CA VAL A 80 -8.17 -24.48 12.95
C VAL A 80 -8.86 -25.83 12.88
N THR A 81 -8.64 -26.66 13.90
CA THR A 81 -9.36 -27.93 14.06
C THR A 81 -10.75 -27.67 14.62
N TYR A 82 -11.78 -28.13 13.92
CA TYR A 82 -13.17 -28.03 14.38
C TYR A 82 -13.42 -28.98 15.56
N PRO A 83 -13.77 -28.49 16.77
CA PRO A 83 -14.03 -29.34 17.93
C PRO A 83 -15.43 -29.94 17.83
N GLY A 84 -15.55 -31.07 17.13
CA GLY A 84 -16.81 -31.80 16.99
C GLY A 84 -16.76 -33.07 16.13
N CYS A 85 -15.58 -33.49 15.67
CA CYS A 85 -15.47 -34.72 14.88
C CYS A 85 -15.51 -35.95 15.80
N PRO A 86 -16.42 -36.91 15.55
CA PRO A 86 -16.47 -38.17 16.29
C PRO A 86 -15.21 -38.99 15.98
N THR A 87 -14.49 -39.39 17.01
CA THR A 87 -13.47 -40.45 16.91
C THR A 87 -14.18 -41.79 17.02
N ASN A 88 -14.35 -42.46 15.87
CA ASN A 88 -15.12 -43.68 15.58
C ASN A 88 -16.60 -43.47 15.27
#